data_AF-A0A7C6N7Q0-F1
#
_entry.id   AF-A0A7C6N7Q0-F1
#
_cell.length_a   1.000
_cell.length_b   1.000
_cell.length_c   1.000
_cell.angle_alpha   90.00
_cell.angle_beta   90.00
_cell.angle_gamma   90.00
#
_symmetry.space_group_name_H-M   'P 1'
#
loop_
_entity.id
_entity.type
_entity.pdbx_description
1 polymer ?
#
loop_
_entity_poly.entity_id
_entity_poly.type
_entity_poly.pdbx_seq_one_letter_code
_entity_poly.pdbx_strand_id
1 'polypeptide(L)'
;MNIIDSVFNKQEKIAFQLRELYASYSYEQFRMNKFEEYDFYAKKKDFLVSDNIITFTDTNGRLMALRPDVTLSIVRNTRDSDGTKKLYYHENVYRPSDNSFKEIPQVGVEVIGSVKHSDTVEIITLACKSLELLSDDYLLELSDEALFNALKASEYGKHLRLETSLSENNNYYNELAFRGYVPEIPDYCLSGGRYDSLMRQMGRKADALGFAVYLDKLDVKTNTDEYLNVALPKGRLGEGVYKKFADSGYECPELLEKTRKLIFENHEKKVRYFWVKPSDVAKYVERGVADIGVVGKDILLEQEPAIYELLDLEMGKCRMAVAAPKDFVDDRNKTLKVATKFTNIAQTYYNSLGRDIDIIELNGSIEIAPILGLSDVIVDIVETGTTLRENDLEVFETIVPISARLISNRTSYKFKREQIETLKKGMKND
;
A
#
# COMPACT_ATOMS: atom_id res chain seq x y z
N MET A 1 12.41 34.09 -17.20
CA MET A 1 12.07 32.66 -17.15
C MET A 1 13.29 31.97 -16.56
N ASN A 2 13.18 31.43 -15.34
CA ASN A 2 14.32 30.88 -14.61
C ASN A 2 14.79 29.60 -15.32
N ILE A 3 16.06 29.48 -15.73
CA ILE A 3 16.57 28.35 -16.53
C ILE A 3 16.31 27.00 -15.84
N ILE A 4 16.37 27.01 -14.50
CA ILE A 4 16.07 25.87 -13.64
C ILE A 4 14.66 25.31 -13.91
N ASP A 5 13.69 26.18 -14.21
CA ASP A 5 12.30 25.77 -14.40
C ASP A 5 12.02 25.11 -15.73
N SER A 6 12.79 25.44 -16.76
CA SER A 6 12.67 24.87 -18.11
C SER A 6 13.48 23.58 -18.32
N VAL A 7 14.44 23.28 -17.44
CA VAL A 7 15.42 22.19 -17.65
C VAL A 7 15.14 20.99 -16.76
N PHE A 8 14.77 21.18 -15.50
CA PHE A 8 14.58 20.07 -14.56
C PHE A 8 13.11 19.63 -14.50
N ASN A 9 12.90 18.33 -14.45
CA ASN A 9 11.59 17.77 -14.08
C ASN A 9 11.33 17.93 -12.57
N LYS A 10 10.11 17.63 -12.11
CA LYS A 10 9.72 17.79 -10.70
C LYS A 10 10.62 16.99 -9.75
N GLN A 11 10.92 15.73 -10.08
CA GLN A 11 11.78 14.87 -9.27
C GLN A 11 13.18 15.45 -9.12
N GLU A 12 13.79 15.92 -10.22
CA GLU A 12 15.14 16.47 -10.21
C GLU A 12 15.24 17.76 -9.37
N LYS A 13 14.23 18.63 -9.45
CA LYS A 13 14.16 19.84 -8.62
C LYS A 13 14.08 19.50 -7.14
N ILE A 14 13.15 18.61 -6.76
CA ILE A 14 12.97 18.17 -5.38
C ILE A 14 14.25 17.49 -4.88
N ALA A 15 14.85 16.60 -5.67
CA ALA A 15 16.10 15.94 -5.30
C ALA A 15 17.24 16.94 -5.05
N PHE A 16 17.34 17.99 -5.88
CA PHE A 16 18.32 19.06 -5.68
C PHE A 16 18.06 19.85 -4.39
N GLN A 17 16.82 20.28 -4.16
CA GLN A 17 16.42 21.05 -2.97
C GLN A 17 16.62 20.24 -1.68
N LEU A 18 16.29 18.95 -1.68
CA LEU A 18 16.53 18.07 -0.53
C LEU A 18 18.02 17.96 -0.20
N ARG A 19 18.88 17.83 -1.21
CA ARG A 19 20.35 17.77 -1.01
C ARG A 19 20.90 19.08 -0.46
N GLU A 20 20.42 20.22 -0.96
CA GLU A 20 20.77 21.54 -0.44
C GLU A 20 20.34 21.69 1.03
N LEU A 21 19.10 21.29 1.35
CA LEU A 21 18.57 21.26 2.71
C LEU A 21 19.48 20.43 3.63
N TYR A 22 19.79 19.18 3.28
CA TYR A 22 20.60 18.32 4.15
C TYR A 22 22.04 18.82 4.31
N ALA A 23 22.64 19.33 3.24
CA ALA A 23 23.98 19.94 3.30
C ALA A 23 24.01 21.17 4.23
N SER A 24 22.93 21.97 4.26
CA SER A 24 22.83 23.13 5.17
C SER A 24 22.80 22.73 6.66
N TYR A 25 22.40 21.49 6.96
CA TYR A 25 22.45 20.89 8.30
C TYR A 25 23.75 20.12 8.56
N SER A 26 24.79 20.34 7.76
CA SER A 26 26.10 19.69 7.86
C SER A 26 26.07 18.16 7.68
N TYR A 27 25.08 17.63 6.94
CA TYR A 27 25.11 16.23 6.51
C TYR A 27 26.10 16.09 5.34
N GLU A 28 26.97 15.09 5.42
CA GLU A 28 27.95 14.82 4.37
C GLU A 28 27.36 13.91 3.29
N GLN A 29 27.70 14.15 2.02
CA GLN A 29 27.23 13.30 0.94
C GLN A 29 27.93 11.93 1.02
N PHE A 30 27.14 10.87 1.19
CA PHE A 30 27.61 9.51 1.03
C PHE A 30 27.43 9.07 -0.44
N ARG A 31 28.49 8.53 -1.03
CA ARG A 31 28.46 7.97 -2.39
C ARG A 31 28.69 6.47 -2.33
N MET A 32 27.90 5.74 -3.10
CA MET A 32 27.88 4.28 -3.04
C MET A 32 28.24 3.66 -4.38
N ASN A 33 28.68 2.41 -4.35
CA ASN A 33 28.75 1.59 -5.56
C ASN A 33 27.35 1.11 -5.94
N LYS A 34 27.09 0.96 -7.24
CA LYS A 34 25.80 0.46 -7.76
C LYS A 34 25.57 -1.04 -7.54
N PHE A 35 26.66 -1.77 -7.31
CA PHE A 35 26.68 -3.23 -7.23
C PHE A 35 27.39 -3.66 -5.95
N GLU A 36 26.83 -4.66 -5.27
CA GLU A 36 27.38 -5.22 -4.04
C GLU A 36 27.28 -6.76 -4.05
N GLU A 37 28.15 -7.44 -3.31
CA GLU A 37 28.12 -8.92 -3.22
C GLU A 37 26.81 -9.41 -2.60
N TYR A 38 26.16 -10.40 -3.24
CA TYR A 38 24.86 -10.93 -2.83
C TYR A 38 24.85 -11.53 -1.42
N ASP A 39 25.93 -12.23 -1.05
CA ASP A 39 26.06 -12.93 0.23
C ASP A 39 25.84 -12.04 1.45
N PHE A 40 26.11 -10.75 1.32
CA PHE A 40 25.84 -9.78 2.38
C PHE A 40 24.34 -9.65 2.65
N TYR A 41 23.54 -9.42 1.61
CA TYR A 41 22.10 -9.25 1.73
C TYR A 41 21.39 -10.57 2.04
N ALA A 42 21.87 -11.69 1.49
CA ALA A 42 21.30 -13.01 1.75
C ALA A 42 21.30 -13.39 3.24
N LYS A 43 22.28 -12.88 4.01
CA LYS A 43 22.39 -13.08 5.47
C LYS A 43 21.51 -12.12 6.29
N LYS A 44 20.85 -11.16 5.65
CA LYS A 44 20.11 -10.05 6.27
C LYS A 44 18.70 -9.89 5.69
N LYS A 45 18.09 -10.98 5.24
CA LYS A 45 16.75 -10.98 4.62
C LYS A 45 15.68 -10.35 5.49
N ASP A 46 15.77 -10.53 6.82
CA ASP A 46 14.83 -9.95 7.79
C ASP A 46 14.74 -8.40 7.72
N PHE A 47 15.72 -7.73 7.12
CA PHE A 47 15.78 -6.27 6.97
C PHE A 47 15.45 -5.79 5.56
N LEU A 48 15.19 -6.71 4.63
CA LEU A 48 14.84 -6.37 3.27
C LEU A 48 13.32 -6.25 3.16
N VAL A 49 12.89 -5.25 2.40
CA VAL A 49 11.47 -5.07 2.05
C VAL A 49 10.97 -6.20 1.13
N SER A 50 11.87 -6.92 0.45
CA SER A 50 11.55 -8.06 -0.41
C SER A 50 12.62 -9.13 -0.31
N ASP A 51 12.20 -10.39 -0.23
CA ASP A 51 13.08 -11.55 -0.28
C ASP A 51 13.71 -11.79 -1.66
N ASN A 52 13.11 -11.23 -2.70
CA ASN A 52 13.55 -11.39 -4.07
C ASN A 52 14.54 -10.27 -4.43
N ILE A 53 15.83 -10.61 -4.43
CA ILE A 53 16.91 -9.71 -4.79
C ILE A 53 17.31 -9.97 -6.24
N ILE A 54 17.48 -8.92 -7.03
CA ILE A 54 17.96 -9.07 -8.42
C ILE A 54 19.45 -9.35 -8.39
N THR A 55 19.84 -10.52 -8.91
CA THR A 55 21.24 -10.98 -8.92
C THR A 55 21.78 -11.15 -10.33
N PHE A 56 23.10 -10.96 -10.47
CA PHE A 56 23.85 -11.21 -11.70
C PHE A 56 25.26 -11.68 -11.35
N THR A 57 25.98 -12.25 -12.33
CA THR A 57 27.37 -12.71 -12.11
C THR A 57 28.36 -11.67 -12.64
N ASP A 58 29.38 -11.33 -11.87
CA ASP A 58 30.46 -10.46 -12.33
C ASP A 58 31.42 -11.18 -13.31
N THR A 59 32.43 -10.47 -13.81
CA THR A 59 33.43 -11.04 -14.73
C THR A 59 34.33 -12.10 -14.10
N ASN A 60 34.33 -12.23 -12.77
CA ASN A 60 35.11 -13.21 -12.00
C ASN A 60 34.27 -14.39 -11.51
N GLY A 61 32.99 -14.49 -11.91
CA GLY A 61 32.10 -15.56 -11.46
C GLY A 61 31.45 -15.33 -10.09
N ARG A 62 31.61 -14.14 -9.48
CA ARG A 62 31.00 -13.81 -8.19
C ARG A 62 29.55 -13.40 -8.37
N LEU A 63 28.69 -13.85 -7.46
CA LEU A 63 27.29 -13.48 -7.45
C LEU A 63 27.12 -12.08 -6.83
N MET A 64 26.66 -11.15 -7.64
CA MET A 64 26.40 -9.76 -7.30
C MET A 64 24.90 -9.52 -7.19
N ALA A 65 24.53 -8.52 -6.41
CA ALA A 65 23.18 -7.99 -6.31
C ALA A 65 23.13 -6.57 -6.87
N LEU A 66 22.04 -6.25 -7.58
CA LEU A 66 21.60 -4.87 -7.68
C LEU A 66 21.09 -4.44 -6.31
N ARG A 67 21.53 -3.27 -5.85
CA ARG A 67 21.27 -2.78 -4.49
C ARG A 67 19.76 -2.81 -4.15
N PRO A 68 19.33 -3.66 -3.20
CA PRO A 68 17.93 -3.75 -2.77
C PRO A 68 17.59 -2.75 -1.65
N ASP A 69 18.60 -2.17 -1.01
CA ASP A 69 18.46 -1.25 0.12
C ASP A 69 19.67 -0.30 0.26
N VAL A 70 19.41 0.97 0.59
CA VAL A 70 20.47 1.97 0.76
C VAL A 70 21.02 1.97 2.19
N THR A 71 20.17 1.92 3.21
CA THR A 71 20.60 1.98 4.62
C THR A 71 21.56 0.85 4.98
N LEU A 72 21.27 -0.39 4.59
CA LEU A 72 22.16 -1.55 4.75
C LEU A 72 23.53 -1.31 4.12
N SER A 73 23.51 -0.73 2.91
CA SER A 73 24.73 -0.44 2.15
C SER A 73 25.52 0.70 2.82
N ILE A 74 24.86 1.70 3.42
CA ILE A 74 25.54 2.79 4.17
C ILE A 74 26.15 2.22 5.44
N VAL A 75 25.39 1.44 6.20
CA VAL A 75 25.87 0.80 7.43
C VAL A 75 27.05 -0.12 7.14
N ARG A 76 27.03 -0.89 6.05
CA ARG A 76 28.15 -1.75 5.63
C ARG A 76 29.43 -0.96 5.36
N ASN A 77 29.31 0.16 4.66
CA ASN A 77 30.47 0.90 4.14
C ASN A 77 30.93 2.03 5.08
N THR A 78 30.15 2.36 6.11
CA THR A 78 30.50 3.39 7.11
C THR A 78 31.27 2.79 8.26
N ARG A 79 32.55 3.15 8.39
CA ARG A 79 33.40 2.77 9.53
C ARG A 79 32.85 3.31 10.85
N ASP A 80 33.07 2.56 11.93
CA ASP A 80 32.81 3.03 13.28
C ASP A 80 33.59 4.32 13.59
N SER A 81 33.00 5.17 14.40
CA SER A 81 33.61 6.39 14.94
C SER A 81 33.12 6.61 16.36
N ASP A 82 33.94 7.27 17.19
CA ASP A 82 33.62 7.58 18.59
C ASP A 82 32.47 8.62 18.74
N GLY A 83 31.93 9.12 17.63
CA GLY A 83 30.84 10.09 17.61
C GLY A 83 29.79 9.78 16.55
N THR A 84 28.86 10.71 16.40
CA THR A 84 27.75 10.63 15.45
C THR A 84 28.18 11.09 14.06
N LYS A 85 27.92 10.27 13.05
CA LYS A 85 28.06 10.63 11.63
C LYS A 85 26.70 10.98 11.05
N LYS A 86 26.63 12.09 10.33
CA LYS A 86 25.43 12.59 9.64
C LYS A 86 25.67 12.54 8.14
N LEU A 87 24.94 11.67 7.46
CA LEU A 87 25.15 11.33 6.05
C LEU A 87 23.87 11.57 5.28
N TYR A 88 23.95 12.09 4.06
CA TYR A 88 22.83 12.07 3.13
C TYR A 88 23.19 11.34 1.84
N TYR A 89 22.19 10.83 1.13
CA TYR A 89 22.37 10.12 -0.13
C TYR A 89 21.32 10.52 -1.16
N HIS A 90 21.63 10.28 -2.43
CA HIS A 90 20.69 10.36 -3.55
C HIS A 90 21.00 9.19 -4.47
N GLU A 91 20.19 8.14 -4.39
CA GLU A 91 20.54 6.80 -4.86
C GLU A 91 19.29 6.03 -5.30
N ASN A 92 19.47 5.07 -6.21
CA ASN A 92 18.39 4.22 -6.71
C ASN A 92 18.39 2.84 -6.04
N VAL A 93 17.22 2.33 -5.68
CA VAL A 93 17.02 0.94 -5.24
C VAL A 93 16.33 0.15 -6.33
N TYR A 94 16.68 -1.14 -6.46
CA TYR A 94 16.13 -2.03 -7.47
C TYR A 94 15.32 -3.15 -6.84
N ARG A 95 14.10 -3.36 -7.33
CA ARG A 95 13.21 -4.45 -6.88
C ARG A 95 12.64 -5.21 -8.06
N PRO A 96 12.41 -6.53 -7.96
CA PRO A 96 11.60 -7.25 -8.93
C PRO A 96 10.19 -6.67 -9.00
N SER A 97 9.60 -6.67 -10.19
CA SER A 97 8.23 -6.20 -10.42
C SER A 97 7.64 -6.97 -11.59
N ASP A 98 6.74 -7.91 -11.33
CA ASP A 98 6.24 -8.88 -12.31
C ASP A 98 7.38 -9.40 -13.22
N ASN A 99 7.11 -9.64 -14.51
CA ASN A 99 8.12 -10.04 -15.52
C ASN A 99 9.18 -8.94 -15.82
N SER A 100 9.46 -8.04 -14.88
CA SER A 100 10.36 -6.89 -15.02
C SER A 100 11.04 -6.51 -13.69
N PHE A 101 11.69 -5.35 -13.66
CA PHE A 101 12.27 -4.76 -12.47
C PHE A 101 11.85 -3.29 -12.35
N LYS A 102 11.76 -2.82 -11.12
CA LYS A 102 11.44 -1.44 -10.76
C LYS A 102 12.68 -0.76 -10.19
N GLU A 103 12.98 0.42 -10.71
CA GLU A 103 13.94 1.36 -10.13
C GLU A 103 13.22 2.37 -9.25
N ILE A 104 13.73 2.58 -8.03
CA ILE A 104 13.13 3.44 -7.01
C ILE A 104 14.17 4.50 -6.63
N PRO A 105 14.16 5.67 -7.28
CA PRO A 105 14.97 6.81 -6.87
C PRO A 105 14.55 7.32 -5.49
N GLN A 106 15.52 7.52 -4.60
CA GLN A 106 15.30 8.04 -3.26
C GLN A 106 16.42 8.98 -2.79
N VAL A 107 16.05 9.94 -1.95
CA VAL A 107 16.97 10.84 -1.26
C VAL A 107 16.72 10.70 0.23
N GLY A 108 17.74 10.51 1.02
CA GLY A 108 17.57 10.29 2.45
C GLY A 108 18.75 10.75 3.27
N VAL A 109 18.58 10.65 4.57
CA VAL A 109 19.59 10.97 5.57
C VAL A 109 19.73 9.81 6.55
N GLU A 110 20.95 9.62 7.06
CA GLU A 110 21.30 8.64 8.07
C GLU A 110 22.17 9.29 9.14
N VAL A 111 21.83 9.02 10.39
CA VAL A 111 22.57 9.38 11.58
C VAL A 111 23.03 8.09 12.24
N ILE A 112 24.34 7.85 12.25
CA ILE A 112 24.93 6.58 12.72
C ILE A 112 25.95 6.87 13.81
N GLY A 113 25.91 6.12 14.92
CA GLY A 113 26.86 6.24 16.02
C GLY A 113 26.15 6.45 17.36
N SER A 114 26.59 7.42 18.15
CA SER A 114 25.95 7.74 19.43
C SER A 114 24.77 8.70 19.23
N VAL A 115 23.62 8.18 18.79
CA VAL A 115 22.42 8.99 18.47
C VAL A 115 21.85 9.62 19.74
N LYS A 116 21.79 10.96 19.76
CA LYS A 116 21.24 11.74 20.89
C LYS A 116 19.78 12.09 20.65
N HIS A 117 19.09 12.50 21.71
CA HIS A 117 17.72 13.04 21.60
C HIS A 117 17.67 14.28 20.67
N SER A 118 18.70 15.13 20.68
CA SER A 118 18.80 16.26 19.76
C SER A 118 18.87 15.84 18.29
N ASP A 119 19.54 14.72 18.00
CA ASP A 119 19.62 14.18 16.63
C ASP A 119 18.25 13.63 16.20
N THR A 120 17.48 13.08 17.13
CA THR A 120 16.10 12.62 16.87
C THR A 120 15.18 13.78 16.48
N VAL A 121 15.20 14.86 17.26
CA VAL A 121 14.45 16.08 16.96
C VAL A 121 14.88 16.70 15.64
N GLU A 122 16.18 16.71 15.34
CA GLU A 122 16.71 17.21 14.07
C GLU A 122 16.22 16.38 12.89
N ILE A 123 16.21 15.04 12.99
CA ILE A 123 15.72 14.15 11.94
C ILE A 123 14.24 14.36 11.65
N ILE A 124 13.39 14.47 12.68
CA ILE A 124 11.97 14.78 12.49
C ILE A 124 11.78 16.17 11.88
N THR A 125 12.59 17.15 12.29
CA THR A 125 12.58 18.51 11.70
C THR A 125 12.93 18.47 10.22
N LEU A 126 13.99 17.74 9.85
CA LEU A 126 14.38 17.55 8.46
C LEU A 126 13.32 16.79 7.67
N ALA A 127 12.63 15.81 8.26
CA ALA A 127 11.52 15.12 7.62
C ALA A 127 10.35 16.08 7.30
N CYS A 128 9.95 16.94 8.25
CA CYS A 128 8.95 17.97 8.01
C CYS A 128 9.37 18.95 6.90
N LYS A 129 10.60 19.49 6.97
CA LYS A 129 11.14 20.39 5.93
C LYS A 129 11.23 19.72 4.57
N SER A 130 11.51 18.42 4.54
CA SER A 130 11.54 17.64 3.30
C SER A 130 10.14 17.54 2.70
N LEU A 131 9.11 17.25 3.50
CA LEU A 131 7.72 17.20 3.05
C LEU A 131 7.21 18.56 2.57
N GLU A 132 7.60 19.64 3.25
CA GLU A 132 7.26 21.02 2.87
C GLU A 132 7.81 21.40 1.48
N LEU A 133 8.93 20.82 1.06
CA LEU A 133 9.43 20.98 -0.33
C LEU A 133 8.53 20.28 -1.36
N LEU A 134 7.79 19.24 -0.96
CA LEU A 134 6.91 18.47 -1.84
C LEU A 134 5.52 19.11 -1.97
N SER A 135 4.96 19.58 -0.84
CA SER A 135 3.64 20.22 -0.75
C SER A 135 3.52 21.06 0.52
N ASP A 136 2.82 22.20 0.45
CA ASP A 136 2.54 23.06 1.60
C ASP A 136 1.58 22.38 2.60
N ASP A 137 0.69 21.52 2.10
CA ASP A 137 -0.16 20.66 2.93
C ASP A 137 0.49 19.27 3.02
N TYR A 138 0.92 18.90 4.22
CA TYR A 138 1.55 17.62 4.46
C TYR A 138 1.22 17.10 5.86
N LEU A 139 1.47 15.82 6.04
CA LEU A 139 1.28 15.12 7.30
C LEU A 139 2.47 14.23 7.61
N LEU A 140 2.97 14.30 8.84
CA LEU A 140 3.95 13.38 9.38
C LEU A 140 3.34 12.60 10.55
N GLU A 141 3.26 11.29 10.41
CA GLU A 141 2.81 10.38 11.44
C GLU A 141 4.00 9.83 12.23
N LEU A 142 3.93 9.88 13.55
CA LEU A 142 4.96 9.42 14.48
C LEU A 142 4.42 8.29 15.35
N SER A 143 5.22 7.25 15.59
CA SER A 143 4.87 6.18 16.54
C SER A 143 5.11 6.54 18.00
N ASP A 144 6.03 7.47 18.27
CA ASP A 144 6.48 7.84 19.61
C ASP A 144 5.62 8.98 20.19
N GLU A 145 4.87 8.68 21.24
CA GLU A 145 3.97 9.62 21.91
C GLU A 145 4.71 10.76 22.63
N ALA A 146 5.86 10.46 23.25
CA ALA A 146 6.62 11.47 23.99
C ALA A 146 7.20 12.52 23.03
N LEU A 147 7.75 12.05 21.90
CA LEU A 147 8.27 12.90 20.84
C LEU A 147 7.16 13.70 20.15
N PHE A 148 6.01 13.07 19.87
CA PHE A 148 4.83 13.76 19.34
C PHE A 148 4.40 14.90 20.26
N ASN A 149 4.24 14.64 21.56
CA ASN A 149 3.82 15.64 22.53
C ASN A 149 4.84 16.77 22.67
N ALA A 150 6.15 16.47 22.61
CA ALA A 150 7.20 17.47 22.64
C ALA A 150 7.19 18.39 21.41
N LEU A 151 6.88 17.84 20.23
CA LEU A 151 6.90 18.60 18.97
C LEU A 151 5.56 19.23 18.60
N LYS A 152 4.45 18.83 19.23
CA LYS A 152 3.11 19.36 18.95
C LYS A 152 2.98 20.87 19.20
N ALA A 153 3.80 21.44 20.09
CA ALA A 153 3.82 22.88 20.35
C ALA A 153 4.74 23.67 19.40
N SER A 154 5.49 22.99 18.52
CA SER A 154 6.34 23.63 17.50
C SER A 154 5.53 24.12 16.30
N GLU A 155 6.18 24.82 15.37
CA GLU A 155 5.58 25.24 14.08
C GLU A 155 5.04 24.06 13.26
N TYR A 156 5.59 22.86 13.46
CA TYR A 156 5.18 21.64 12.77
C TYR A 156 3.95 20.98 13.39
N GLY A 157 3.51 21.39 14.57
CA GLY A 157 2.48 20.69 15.34
C GLY A 157 1.17 20.43 14.61
N LYS A 158 0.78 21.33 13.68
CA LYS A 158 -0.43 21.17 12.85
C LYS A 158 -0.32 20.04 11.81
N HIS A 159 0.92 19.67 11.44
CA HIS A 159 1.24 18.63 10.48
C HIS A 159 1.60 17.29 11.14
N LEU A 160 1.60 17.21 12.48
CA LEU A 160 1.93 15.99 13.19
C LEU A 160 0.69 15.19 13.59
N ARG A 161 0.79 13.87 13.52
CA ARG A 161 -0.19 12.92 14.09
C ARG A 161 0.53 11.78 14.81
N LEU A 162 -0.09 11.28 15.87
CA LEU A 162 0.35 10.07 16.57
C LEU A 162 -0.30 8.85 15.90
N GLU A 163 0.52 7.87 15.52
CA GLU A 163 0.08 6.59 14.95
C GLU A 163 0.98 5.47 15.51
N THR A 164 0.56 4.89 16.64
CA THR A 164 1.36 3.91 17.39
C THR A 164 1.56 2.59 16.63
N SER A 165 0.62 2.25 15.75
CA SER A 165 0.64 1.02 14.93
C SER A 165 1.78 0.99 13.89
N LEU A 166 2.46 2.12 13.65
CA LEU A 166 3.63 2.16 12.76
C LEU A 166 4.79 1.29 13.27
N SER A 167 4.93 1.15 14.59
CA SER A 167 5.99 0.36 15.22
C SER A 167 5.75 -1.15 15.15
N GLU A 168 4.49 -1.59 15.07
CA GLU A 168 4.09 -3.00 15.06
C GLU A 168 4.23 -3.65 13.67
N ASN A 169 4.18 -2.85 12.60
CA ASN A 169 4.11 -3.33 11.22
C ASN A 169 5.47 -3.56 10.54
N ASN A 170 6.59 -3.30 11.23
CA ASN A 170 7.90 -3.34 10.59
C ASN A 170 8.96 -3.79 11.62
N ASN A 171 9.28 -5.10 11.65
CA ASN A 171 10.38 -5.66 12.46
C ASN A 171 11.74 -4.95 12.26
N TYR A 172 11.83 -4.10 11.24
CA TYR A 172 12.94 -3.23 10.91
C TYR A 172 13.18 -2.10 11.91
N TYR A 173 12.11 -1.43 12.39
CA TYR A 173 12.23 -0.30 13.31
C TYR A 173 12.01 -0.72 14.76
N ASN A 174 12.73 -0.08 15.67
CA ASN A 174 12.60 -0.32 17.10
C ASN A 174 11.50 0.59 17.70
N GLU A 175 11.89 1.65 18.40
CA GLU A 175 11.00 2.46 19.25
C GLU A 175 10.33 3.62 18.47
N LEU A 176 10.98 4.08 17.41
CA LEU A 176 10.51 5.21 16.60
C LEU A 176 10.39 4.77 15.15
N ALA A 177 9.18 4.89 14.61
CA ALA A 177 8.87 4.81 13.19
C ALA A 177 8.03 6.03 12.80
N PHE A 178 8.22 6.52 11.58
CA PHE A 178 7.44 7.61 11.05
C PHE A 178 7.24 7.52 9.54
N ARG A 179 6.13 8.10 9.08
CA ARG A 179 5.75 8.17 7.67
C ARG A 179 5.21 9.56 7.33
N GLY A 180 5.63 10.06 6.16
CA GLY A 180 5.21 11.34 5.63
C GLY A 180 4.30 11.19 4.42
N TYR A 181 3.26 12.01 4.38
CA TYR A 181 2.21 12.01 3.37
C TYR A 181 2.01 13.43 2.84
N VAL A 182 1.66 13.53 1.56
CA VAL A 182 1.17 14.75 0.91
C VAL A 182 -0.09 14.41 0.10
N PRO A 183 -1.07 15.32 -0.05
CA PRO A 183 -2.34 15.05 -0.74
C PRO A 183 -2.18 14.52 -2.17
N GLU A 184 -1.10 14.92 -2.84
CA GLU A 184 -0.78 14.56 -4.23
C GLU A 184 -0.35 13.10 -4.40
N ILE A 185 -0.06 12.38 -3.32
CA ILE A 185 0.52 11.04 -3.38
C ILE A 185 -0.40 10.05 -2.67
N PRO A 186 -0.85 8.97 -3.33
CA PRO A 186 -1.87 8.06 -2.80
C PRO A 186 -1.37 7.18 -1.63
N ASP A 187 -0.11 7.33 -1.26
CA ASP A 187 0.59 6.55 -0.24
C ASP A 187 1.67 7.44 0.40
N TYR A 188 2.39 6.94 1.40
CA TYR A 188 3.50 7.70 1.98
C TYR A 188 4.60 7.96 0.94
N CYS A 189 5.20 9.15 0.99
CA CYS A 189 6.34 9.56 0.16
C CYS A 189 7.63 9.70 0.97
N LEU A 190 7.53 9.61 2.30
CA LEU A 190 8.66 9.61 3.21
C LEU A 190 8.46 8.51 4.24
N SER A 191 9.51 7.77 4.57
CA SER A 191 9.50 6.83 5.70
C SER A 191 10.85 6.80 6.38
N GLY A 192 10.84 6.72 7.69
CA GLY A 192 12.03 6.62 8.50
C GLY A 192 11.76 6.08 9.89
N GLY A 193 12.82 6.00 10.67
CA GLY A 193 12.75 5.49 12.03
C GLY A 193 14.12 5.12 12.58
N ARG A 194 14.11 4.63 13.82
CA ARG A 194 15.29 4.18 14.55
C ARG A 194 15.46 2.68 14.38
N TYR A 195 16.65 2.25 13.98
CA TYR A 195 16.94 0.86 13.56
C TYR A 195 18.21 0.29 14.23
N ASP A 196 18.36 0.50 15.54
CA ASP A 196 19.51 0.01 16.32
C ASP A 196 19.63 -1.53 16.30
N SER A 197 18.53 -2.25 16.10
CA SER A 197 18.53 -3.71 15.92
C SER A 197 19.44 -4.15 14.78
N LEU A 198 19.41 -3.42 13.66
CA LEU A 198 20.26 -3.67 12.50
C LEU A 198 21.74 -3.49 12.86
N MET A 199 22.07 -2.42 13.58
CA MET A 199 23.44 -2.14 14.00
C MET A 199 24.02 -3.26 14.88
N ARG A 200 23.23 -3.73 15.86
CA ARG A 200 23.60 -4.87 16.72
C ARG A 200 23.82 -6.15 15.91
N GLN A 201 22.93 -6.43 14.96
CA GLN A 201 23.07 -7.59 14.07
C GLN A 201 24.26 -7.51 13.11
N MET A 202 24.75 -6.31 12.84
CA MET A 202 25.99 -6.06 12.10
C MET A 202 27.23 -6.20 12.98
N GLY A 203 27.07 -6.59 14.26
CA GLY A 203 28.17 -6.71 15.23
C GLY A 203 28.69 -5.36 15.71
N ARG A 204 27.92 -4.28 15.54
CA ARG A 204 28.32 -2.91 15.87
C ARG A 204 27.66 -2.46 17.16
N LYS A 205 28.40 -1.71 17.97
CA LYS A 205 27.88 -1.05 19.17
C LYS A 205 27.58 0.41 18.85
N ALA A 206 26.56 0.63 18.04
CA ALA A 206 26.14 1.95 17.59
C ALA A 206 24.61 1.98 17.44
N ASP A 207 24.04 3.17 17.56
CA ASP A 207 22.64 3.47 17.27
C ASP A 207 22.53 4.01 15.84
N ALA A 208 21.33 3.94 15.27
CA ALA A 208 21.09 4.50 13.95
C ALA A 208 19.65 4.97 13.74
N LEU A 209 19.52 6.09 13.04
CA LEU A 209 18.26 6.78 12.76
C LEU A 209 18.35 7.45 11.39
N GLY A 210 17.26 7.40 10.63
CA GLY A 210 17.23 8.07 9.34
C GLY A 210 15.88 7.99 8.66
N PHE A 211 15.81 8.53 7.45
CA PHE A 211 14.63 8.43 6.59
C PHE A 211 15.00 8.52 5.12
N ALA A 212 14.08 8.05 4.28
CA ALA A 212 14.11 8.19 2.84
C ALA A 212 12.88 8.97 2.35
N VAL A 213 13.08 9.81 1.34
CA VAL A 213 12.05 10.40 0.49
C VAL A 213 12.05 9.64 -0.84
N TYR A 214 10.90 9.10 -1.22
CA TYR A 214 10.72 8.28 -2.43
C TYR A 214 10.34 9.17 -3.61
N LEU A 215 11.27 9.39 -4.53
CA LEU A 215 11.05 10.28 -5.66
C LEU A 215 10.14 9.67 -6.74
N ASP A 216 10.13 8.34 -6.88
CA ASP A 216 9.27 7.63 -7.85
C ASP A 216 7.78 7.89 -7.62
N LYS A 217 7.40 8.23 -6.39
CA LYS A 217 6.03 8.59 -6.02
C LYS A 217 5.61 9.97 -6.54
N LEU A 218 6.54 10.84 -6.92
CA LEU A 218 6.27 12.23 -7.34
C LEU A 218 5.71 12.35 -8.76
N ASP A 219 5.81 11.30 -9.57
CA ASP A 219 5.29 11.29 -10.95
C ASP A 219 3.80 11.00 -11.02
N VAL A 220 3.19 10.60 -9.89
CA VAL A 220 1.76 10.32 -9.82
C VAL A 220 1.00 11.64 -9.77
N LYS A 221 0.27 11.96 -10.84
CA LYS A 221 -0.73 13.03 -10.82
C LYS A 221 -2.00 12.49 -10.15
N THR A 222 -2.16 12.69 -8.85
CA THR A 222 -3.50 12.61 -8.26
C THR A 222 -4.24 13.94 -8.46
N ASN A 223 -5.56 13.87 -8.38
CA ASN A 223 -6.40 15.06 -8.55
C ASN A 223 -6.54 15.75 -7.18
N THR A 224 -5.86 16.89 -7.00
CA THR A 224 -5.96 17.74 -5.80
C THR A 224 -7.18 18.67 -5.81
N ASP A 225 -8.11 18.42 -6.72
CA ASP A 225 -9.36 19.18 -6.83
C ASP A 225 -10.18 19.08 -5.54
N GLU A 226 -11.00 20.10 -5.29
CA GLU A 226 -11.81 20.24 -4.06
C GLU A 226 -12.85 19.12 -3.91
N TYR A 227 -13.09 18.37 -5.00
CA TYR A 227 -14.06 17.30 -5.05
C TYR A 227 -13.60 16.06 -4.28
N LEU A 228 -14.53 15.44 -3.56
CA LEU A 228 -14.38 14.05 -3.11
C LEU A 228 -14.69 13.12 -4.29
N ASN A 229 -13.70 12.38 -4.74
CA ASN A 229 -13.81 11.49 -5.88
C ASN A 229 -14.21 10.08 -5.43
N VAL A 230 -15.28 9.52 -6.00
CA VAL A 230 -15.94 8.29 -5.51
C VAL A 230 -16.04 7.26 -6.63
N ALA A 231 -15.36 6.13 -6.49
CA ALA A 231 -15.48 5.00 -7.42
C ALA A 231 -16.69 4.12 -7.06
N LEU A 232 -17.64 4.03 -7.98
CA LEU A 232 -18.88 3.26 -7.81
C LEU A 232 -18.94 2.07 -8.78
N PRO A 233 -19.41 0.89 -8.32
CA PRO A 233 -19.49 -0.30 -9.15
C PRO A 233 -20.71 -0.24 -10.07
N LYS A 234 -20.52 -0.50 -11.37
CA LYS A 234 -21.64 -0.76 -12.29
C LYS A 234 -22.28 -2.13 -12.05
N GLY A 235 -23.53 -2.27 -12.49
CA GLY A 235 -24.24 -3.55 -12.56
C GLY A 235 -25.06 -3.82 -11.30
N ARG A 236 -25.15 -5.10 -10.91
CA ARG A 236 -26.13 -5.61 -9.94
C ARG A 236 -26.10 -4.94 -8.56
N LEU A 237 -24.93 -4.52 -8.10
CA LEU A 237 -24.76 -3.82 -6.83
C LEU A 237 -25.03 -2.29 -6.95
N GLY A 238 -24.91 -1.74 -8.16
CA GLY A 238 -24.83 -0.30 -8.40
C GLY A 238 -26.06 0.48 -7.95
N GLU A 239 -27.26 0.10 -8.42
CA GLU A 239 -28.49 0.86 -8.12
C GLU A 239 -28.75 1.01 -6.62
N GLY A 240 -28.55 -0.06 -5.85
CA GLY A 240 -28.66 -0.02 -4.40
C GLY A 240 -27.64 0.93 -3.77
N VAL A 241 -26.39 0.89 -4.23
CA VAL A 241 -25.33 1.78 -3.74
C VAL A 241 -25.65 3.24 -4.08
N TYR A 242 -26.08 3.56 -5.30
CA TYR A 242 -26.37 4.94 -5.69
C TYR A 242 -27.52 5.52 -4.85
N LYS A 243 -28.56 4.70 -4.60
CA LYS A 243 -29.64 5.06 -3.70
C LYS A 243 -29.13 5.31 -2.28
N LYS A 244 -28.23 4.47 -1.78
CA LYS A 244 -27.63 4.63 -0.44
C LYS A 244 -26.89 5.97 -0.32
N PHE A 245 -26.12 6.38 -1.34
CA PHE A 245 -25.49 7.71 -1.38
C PHE A 245 -26.54 8.83 -1.41
N ALA A 246 -27.61 8.68 -2.19
CA ALA A 246 -28.70 9.66 -2.24
C ALA A 246 -29.41 9.81 -0.88
N ASP A 247 -29.74 8.70 -0.22
CA ASP A 247 -30.35 8.67 1.11
C ASP A 247 -29.45 9.33 2.18
N SER A 248 -28.13 9.31 1.98
CA SER A 248 -27.14 10.01 2.81
C SER A 248 -26.96 11.49 2.47
N GLY A 249 -27.75 12.05 1.56
CA GLY A 249 -27.68 13.46 1.15
C GLY A 249 -26.65 13.77 0.06
N TYR A 250 -26.12 12.75 -0.63
CA TYR A 250 -25.14 12.88 -1.71
C TYR A 250 -25.72 12.45 -3.06
N GLU A 251 -26.97 12.82 -3.32
CA GLU A 251 -27.68 12.47 -4.54
C GLU A 251 -26.96 12.98 -5.81
N CYS A 252 -27.06 12.20 -6.89
CA CYS A 252 -26.64 12.61 -8.22
C CYS A 252 -27.58 11.94 -9.22
N PRO A 253 -28.68 12.60 -9.61
CA PRO A 253 -29.74 12.00 -10.42
C PRO A 253 -29.25 11.37 -11.74
N GLU A 254 -28.19 11.93 -12.33
CA GLU A 254 -27.56 11.40 -13.55
C GLU A 254 -27.06 9.94 -13.39
N LEU A 255 -26.77 9.48 -12.18
CA LEU A 255 -26.40 8.08 -11.90
C LEU A 255 -27.56 7.09 -12.15
N LEU A 256 -28.81 7.56 -12.24
CA LEU A 256 -29.96 6.70 -12.51
C LEU A 256 -30.36 6.72 -13.99
N GLU A 257 -29.72 7.56 -14.80
CA GLU A 257 -30.02 7.69 -16.22
C GLU A 257 -29.31 6.62 -17.06
N LYS A 258 -29.97 6.20 -18.15
CA LYS A 258 -29.34 5.33 -19.16
C LYS A 258 -28.39 6.14 -20.02
N THR A 259 -27.14 6.25 -19.58
CA THR A 259 -26.11 7.03 -20.26
C THR A 259 -24.81 6.25 -20.48
N ARG A 260 -24.03 6.69 -21.48
CA ARG A 260 -22.65 6.22 -21.70
C ARG A 260 -21.62 7.04 -20.92
N LYS A 261 -22.05 8.15 -20.28
CA LYS A 261 -21.21 8.95 -19.38
C LYS A 261 -20.68 8.05 -18.25
N LEU A 262 -19.44 8.30 -17.82
CA LEU A 262 -18.78 7.55 -16.74
C LEU A 262 -18.42 8.41 -15.53
N ILE A 263 -18.54 9.73 -15.66
CA ILE A 263 -18.21 10.71 -14.64
C ILE A 263 -19.45 11.52 -14.35
N PHE A 264 -19.78 11.71 -13.08
CA PHE A 264 -20.97 12.43 -12.64
C PHE A 264 -20.60 13.34 -11.48
N GLU A 265 -21.25 14.48 -11.35
CA GLU A 265 -20.86 15.48 -10.36
C GLU A 265 -22.09 15.96 -9.59
N ASN A 266 -21.94 16.07 -8.28
CA ASN A 266 -22.79 16.87 -7.42
C ASN A 266 -21.96 18.09 -7.00
N HIS A 267 -22.16 19.21 -7.70
CA HIS A 267 -21.43 20.45 -7.45
C HIS A 267 -21.73 21.09 -6.09
N GLU A 268 -22.95 20.90 -5.56
CA GLU A 268 -23.34 21.43 -4.24
C GLU A 268 -22.55 20.74 -3.12
N LYS A 269 -22.43 19.41 -3.19
CA LYS A 269 -21.71 18.60 -2.20
C LYS A 269 -20.21 18.48 -2.50
N LYS A 270 -19.75 19.01 -3.64
CA LYS A 270 -18.38 18.84 -4.17
C LYS A 270 -17.99 17.35 -4.21
N VAL A 271 -18.85 16.52 -4.79
CA VAL A 271 -18.60 15.08 -4.96
C VAL A 271 -18.62 14.72 -6.44
N ARG A 272 -17.61 13.96 -6.87
CA ARG A 272 -17.49 13.44 -8.23
C ARG A 272 -17.54 11.92 -8.19
N TYR A 273 -18.47 11.34 -8.92
CA TYR A 273 -18.64 9.89 -9.04
C TYR A 273 -18.01 9.38 -10.32
N PHE A 274 -17.37 8.22 -10.24
CA PHE A 274 -16.90 7.46 -11.38
C PHE A 274 -17.60 6.11 -11.42
N TRP A 275 -18.09 5.75 -12.59
CA TRP A 275 -18.48 4.37 -12.83
C TRP A 275 -17.32 3.54 -13.33
N VAL A 276 -17.03 2.49 -12.58
CA VAL A 276 -15.98 1.53 -12.92
C VAL A 276 -16.53 0.10 -12.84
N LYS A 277 -15.80 -0.84 -13.44
CA LYS A 277 -16.09 -2.26 -13.25
C LYS A 277 -15.84 -2.62 -11.77
N PRO A 278 -16.66 -3.50 -11.16
CA PRO A 278 -16.46 -3.88 -9.76
C PRO A 278 -15.02 -4.31 -9.43
N SER A 279 -14.42 -5.13 -10.29
CA SER A 279 -13.03 -5.63 -10.16
C SER A 279 -11.95 -4.54 -10.13
N ASP A 280 -12.27 -3.34 -10.60
CA ASP A 280 -11.33 -2.23 -10.72
C ASP A 280 -11.51 -1.16 -9.64
N VAL A 281 -12.64 -1.17 -8.89
CA VAL A 281 -12.90 -0.15 -7.84
C VAL A 281 -11.74 -0.05 -6.86
N ALA A 282 -11.27 -1.19 -6.33
CA ALA A 282 -10.15 -1.24 -5.39
C ALA A 282 -8.88 -0.58 -5.96
N LYS A 283 -8.55 -0.83 -7.23
CA LYS A 283 -7.38 -0.27 -7.90
C LYS A 283 -7.47 1.25 -8.07
N TYR A 284 -8.65 1.76 -8.41
CA TYR A 284 -8.86 3.21 -8.54
C TYR A 284 -8.70 3.93 -7.19
N VAL A 285 -9.16 3.32 -6.10
CA VAL A 285 -9.04 3.85 -4.74
C VAL A 285 -7.59 3.74 -4.25
N GLU A 286 -6.96 2.57 -4.39
CA GLU A 286 -5.56 2.36 -3.99
C GLU A 286 -4.60 3.35 -4.68
N ARG A 287 -4.81 3.61 -5.97
CA ARG A 287 -4.00 4.58 -6.74
C ARG A 287 -4.34 6.05 -6.51
N GLY A 288 -5.32 6.34 -5.64
CA GLY A 288 -5.77 7.70 -5.33
C GLY A 288 -6.40 8.46 -6.51
N VAL A 289 -6.86 7.75 -7.53
CA VAL A 289 -7.72 8.34 -8.58
C VAL A 289 -9.11 8.61 -8.00
N ALA A 290 -9.58 7.70 -7.15
CA ALA A 290 -10.73 7.90 -6.28
C ALA A 290 -10.28 7.99 -4.81
N ASP A 291 -10.87 8.89 -4.05
CA ASP A 291 -10.63 9.05 -2.62
C ASP A 291 -11.31 7.94 -1.81
N ILE A 292 -12.52 7.56 -2.24
CA ILE A 292 -13.33 6.49 -1.66
C ILE A 292 -13.99 5.64 -2.75
N GLY A 293 -14.49 4.47 -2.39
CA GLY A 293 -15.27 3.64 -3.30
C GLY A 293 -16.09 2.56 -2.61
N VAL A 294 -16.95 1.89 -3.37
CA VAL A 294 -17.74 0.76 -2.88
C VAL A 294 -17.41 -0.50 -3.65
N VAL A 295 -16.95 -1.53 -2.95
CA VAL A 295 -16.46 -2.77 -3.55
C VAL A 295 -16.90 -3.99 -2.74
N GLY A 296 -17.07 -5.14 -3.38
CA GLY A 296 -17.38 -6.38 -2.67
C GLY A 296 -16.20 -6.89 -1.84
N LYS A 297 -16.50 -7.51 -0.69
CA LYS A 297 -15.49 -8.10 0.21
C LYS A 297 -14.69 -9.22 -0.47
N ASP A 298 -15.26 -9.90 -1.47
CA ASP A 298 -14.61 -10.89 -2.31
C ASP A 298 -13.39 -10.32 -3.03
N ILE A 299 -13.52 -9.12 -3.60
CA ILE A 299 -12.42 -8.45 -4.29
C ILE A 299 -11.34 -8.01 -3.30
N LEU A 300 -11.74 -7.54 -2.10
CA LEU A 300 -10.79 -7.11 -1.08
C LEU A 300 -9.96 -8.26 -0.53
N LEU A 301 -10.57 -9.43 -0.35
CA LEU A 301 -9.89 -10.63 0.10
C LEU A 301 -9.00 -11.23 -1.00
N GLU A 302 -9.39 -11.11 -2.27
CA GLU A 302 -8.58 -11.63 -3.39
C GLU A 302 -7.39 -10.73 -3.74
N GLN A 303 -7.58 -9.40 -3.73
CA GLN A 303 -6.56 -8.45 -4.18
C GLN A 303 -5.70 -7.86 -3.06
N GLU A 304 -6.14 -7.94 -1.80
CA GLU A 304 -5.49 -7.34 -0.61
C GLU A 304 -4.93 -5.91 -0.82
N PRO A 305 -5.70 -4.97 -1.38
CA PRO A 305 -5.23 -3.63 -1.71
C PRO A 305 -4.81 -2.81 -0.48
N ALA A 306 -3.84 -1.91 -0.65
CA ALA A 306 -3.34 -1.01 0.39
C ALA A 306 -4.28 0.19 0.67
N ILE A 307 -5.47 -0.11 1.20
CA ILE A 307 -6.57 0.84 1.46
C ILE A 307 -7.08 0.71 2.90
N TYR A 308 -8.02 1.57 3.30
CA TYR A 308 -8.82 1.39 4.50
C TYR A 308 -10.21 0.85 4.17
N GLU A 309 -10.63 -0.19 4.88
CA GLU A 309 -12.00 -0.67 4.88
C GLU A 309 -12.79 0.04 5.99
N LEU A 310 -13.72 0.93 5.61
CA LEU A 310 -14.33 1.89 6.53
C LEU A 310 -15.66 1.44 7.11
N LEU A 311 -16.48 0.74 6.32
CA LEU A 311 -17.85 0.35 6.71
C LEU A 311 -18.32 -0.86 5.90
N ASP A 312 -18.93 -1.83 6.59
CA ASP A 312 -19.76 -2.85 5.95
C ASP A 312 -21.13 -2.24 5.64
N LEU A 313 -21.49 -2.19 4.36
CA LEU A 313 -22.77 -1.62 3.93
C LEU A 313 -23.92 -2.61 4.09
N GLU A 314 -23.62 -3.89 4.36
CA GLU A 314 -24.59 -4.97 4.42
C GLU A 314 -25.43 -5.16 3.14
N MET A 315 -24.89 -4.73 2.00
CA MET A 315 -25.54 -4.83 0.69
C MET A 315 -24.92 -5.95 -0.15
N GLY A 316 -25.71 -6.54 -1.06
CA GLY A 316 -25.24 -7.61 -1.95
C GLY A 316 -24.77 -8.85 -1.20
N LYS A 317 -25.46 -9.20 -0.09
CA LYS A 317 -25.07 -10.30 0.79
C LYS A 317 -25.01 -11.62 0.01
N CYS A 318 -23.86 -12.26 0.03
CA CYS A 318 -23.60 -13.58 -0.54
C CYS A 318 -22.51 -14.27 0.29
N ARG A 319 -21.96 -15.39 -0.18
CA ARG A 319 -20.86 -16.08 0.50
C ARG A 319 -19.86 -16.61 -0.51
N MET A 320 -18.59 -16.59 -0.16
CA MET A 320 -17.59 -17.39 -0.85
C MET A 320 -17.72 -18.84 -0.36
N ALA A 321 -17.79 -19.79 -1.28
CA ALA A 321 -18.01 -21.18 -0.93
C ALA A 321 -17.21 -22.13 -1.81
N VAL A 322 -16.89 -23.29 -1.23
CA VAL A 322 -16.50 -24.48 -1.99
C VAL A 322 -17.77 -25.13 -2.50
N ALA A 323 -17.83 -25.40 -3.81
CA ALA A 323 -18.90 -26.18 -4.40
C ALA A 323 -18.35 -27.39 -5.14
N ALA A 324 -19.09 -28.49 -5.10
CA ALA A 324 -18.68 -29.79 -5.62
C ALA A 324 -19.89 -30.57 -6.16
N PRO A 325 -19.67 -31.63 -6.97
CA PRO A 325 -20.71 -32.59 -7.30
C PRO A 325 -21.35 -33.19 -6.02
N LYS A 326 -22.65 -33.53 -6.07
CA LYS A 326 -23.42 -33.99 -4.88
C LYS A 326 -22.81 -35.19 -4.13
N ASP A 327 -22.16 -36.10 -4.85
CA ASP A 327 -21.55 -37.30 -4.27
C ASP A 327 -20.04 -37.13 -4.03
N PHE A 328 -19.53 -35.89 -4.04
CA PHE A 328 -18.11 -35.61 -3.84
C PHE A 328 -17.66 -36.00 -2.43
N VAL A 329 -16.53 -36.71 -2.37
CA VAL A 329 -15.83 -37.05 -1.14
C VAL A 329 -14.36 -36.69 -1.31
N ASP A 330 -13.84 -35.85 -0.42
CA ASP A 330 -12.44 -35.42 -0.44
C ASP A 330 -11.48 -36.58 -0.11
N ASP A 331 -10.75 -37.06 -1.12
CA ASP A 331 -9.65 -38.03 -0.96
C ASP A 331 -8.36 -37.31 -0.58
N ARG A 332 -8.13 -37.22 0.74
CA ARG A 332 -6.96 -36.56 1.35
C ARG A 332 -5.60 -37.16 0.93
N ASN A 333 -5.56 -38.32 0.27
CA ASN A 333 -4.32 -38.92 -0.23
C ASN A 333 -3.87 -38.37 -1.60
N LYS A 334 -4.70 -37.55 -2.26
CA LYS A 334 -4.40 -36.94 -3.55
C LYS A 334 -4.43 -35.43 -3.44
N THR A 335 -3.66 -34.75 -4.27
CA THR A 335 -3.78 -33.29 -4.46
C THR A 335 -5.18 -32.96 -4.98
N LEU A 336 -5.89 -32.05 -4.31
CA LEU A 336 -7.25 -31.65 -4.68
C LEU A 336 -7.18 -30.58 -5.77
N LYS A 337 -7.85 -30.79 -6.91
CA LYS A 337 -7.92 -29.80 -7.99
C LYS A 337 -9.04 -28.80 -7.75
N VAL A 338 -8.69 -27.52 -7.65
CA VAL A 338 -9.61 -26.43 -7.34
C VAL A 338 -9.67 -25.46 -8.51
N ALA A 339 -10.81 -25.38 -9.20
CA ALA A 339 -11.01 -24.37 -10.23
C ALA A 339 -11.63 -23.09 -9.66
N THR A 340 -11.02 -21.93 -9.93
CA THR A 340 -11.52 -20.66 -9.39
C THR A 340 -10.93 -19.45 -10.13
N LYS A 341 -11.59 -18.29 -10.00
CA LYS A 341 -10.99 -16.97 -10.27
C LYS A 341 -10.39 -16.32 -9.00
N PHE A 342 -10.62 -16.92 -7.83
CA PHE A 342 -10.26 -16.43 -6.51
C PHE A 342 -9.10 -17.25 -5.94
N THR A 343 -7.97 -17.18 -6.63
CA THR A 343 -6.79 -17.99 -6.36
C THR A 343 -6.24 -17.74 -4.95
N ASN A 344 -6.15 -16.49 -4.51
CA ASN A 344 -5.61 -16.15 -3.21
C ASN A 344 -6.54 -16.59 -2.07
N ILE A 345 -7.86 -16.42 -2.25
CA ILE A 345 -8.84 -16.88 -1.27
C ILE A 345 -8.81 -18.40 -1.15
N ALA A 346 -8.79 -19.12 -2.28
CA ALA A 346 -8.72 -20.58 -2.27
C ALA A 346 -7.43 -21.08 -1.62
N GLN A 347 -6.28 -20.52 -2.00
CA GLN A 347 -4.98 -20.86 -1.42
C GLN A 347 -4.95 -20.65 0.09
N THR A 348 -5.42 -19.48 0.56
CA THR A 348 -5.47 -19.15 2.00
C THR A 348 -6.36 -20.12 2.77
N TYR A 349 -7.55 -20.41 2.24
CA TYR A 349 -8.50 -21.32 2.87
C TYR A 349 -7.91 -22.74 3.01
N TYR A 350 -7.41 -23.34 1.92
CA TYR A 350 -6.89 -24.71 1.97
C TYR A 350 -5.55 -24.82 2.72
N ASN A 351 -4.69 -23.79 2.69
CA ASN A 351 -3.49 -23.73 3.52
C ASN A 351 -3.86 -23.79 5.01
N SER A 352 -4.93 -23.09 5.43
CA SER A 352 -5.39 -23.13 6.83
C SER A 352 -5.87 -24.51 7.28
N LEU A 353 -6.28 -25.37 6.34
CA LEU A 353 -6.69 -26.75 6.57
C LEU A 353 -5.54 -27.76 6.44
N GLY A 354 -4.33 -27.31 6.09
CA GLY A 354 -3.21 -28.18 5.75
C GLY A 354 -3.50 -29.10 4.57
N ARG A 355 -4.32 -28.65 3.61
CA ARG A 355 -4.75 -29.43 2.45
C ARG A 355 -3.90 -29.07 1.23
N ASP A 356 -3.24 -30.06 0.65
CA ASP A 356 -2.54 -29.90 -0.63
C ASP A 356 -3.53 -29.76 -1.78
N ILE A 357 -3.33 -28.73 -2.61
CA ILE A 357 -4.22 -28.37 -3.71
C ILE A 357 -3.45 -28.00 -4.99
N ASP A 358 -4.11 -28.20 -6.13
CA ASP A 358 -3.71 -27.71 -7.45
C ASP A 358 -4.75 -26.69 -7.93
N ILE A 359 -4.34 -25.43 -8.06
CA ILE A 359 -5.24 -24.33 -8.45
C ILE A 359 -5.30 -24.22 -9.98
N ILE A 360 -6.51 -24.27 -10.52
CA ILE A 360 -6.80 -24.06 -11.93
C ILE A 360 -7.51 -22.71 -12.08
N GLU A 361 -6.77 -21.70 -12.50
CA GLU A 361 -7.30 -20.36 -12.68
C GLU A 361 -8.28 -20.30 -13.88
N LEU A 362 -9.52 -19.86 -13.63
CA LEU A 362 -10.56 -19.68 -14.65
C LEU A 362 -11.17 -18.27 -14.56
N ASN A 363 -11.48 -17.68 -15.71
CA ASN A 363 -12.05 -16.32 -15.77
C ASN A 363 -13.59 -16.27 -15.78
N GLY A 364 -14.27 -17.41 -15.98
CA GLY A 364 -15.73 -17.48 -16.01
C GLY A 364 -16.25 -18.88 -16.37
N SER A 365 -17.57 -19.08 -16.22
CA SER A 365 -18.23 -20.40 -16.35
C SER A 365 -17.52 -21.47 -15.52
N ILE A 366 -17.26 -21.16 -14.25
CA ILE A 366 -16.43 -22.00 -13.38
C ILE A 366 -17.15 -23.31 -13.05
N GLU A 367 -18.48 -23.28 -13.01
CA GLU A 367 -19.37 -24.41 -12.70
C GLU A 367 -19.21 -25.59 -13.66
N ILE A 368 -18.73 -25.36 -14.88
CA ILE A 368 -18.51 -26.43 -15.87
C ILE A 368 -17.27 -27.28 -15.56
N ALA A 369 -16.35 -26.76 -14.75
CA ALA A 369 -15.04 -27.38 -14.53
C ALA A 369 -15.13 -28.76 -13.85
N PRO A 370 -15.93 -28.97 -12.78
CA PRO A 370 -16.11 -30.30 -12.22
C PRO A 370 -16.85 -31.25 -13.16
N ILE A 371 -17.82 -30.74 -13.92
CA ILE A 371 -18.65 -31.55 -14.83
C ILE A 371 -17.80 -32.17 -15.96
N LEU A 372 -16.83 -31.41 -16.47
CA LEU A 372 -15.92 -31.86 -17.52
C LEU A 372 -14.68 -32.58 -16.97
N GLY A 373 -14.57 -32.77 -15.65
CA GLY A 373 -13.41 -33.40 -15.01
C GLY A 373 -12.14 -32.55 -15.04
N LEU A 374 -12.26 -31.23 -15.23
CA LEU A 374 -11.14 -30.30 -15.16
C LEU A 374 -10.67 -30.13 -13.71
N SER A 375 -11.60 -30.01 -12.77
CA SER A 375 -11.33 -29.89 -11.33
C SER A 375 -12.21 -30.83 -10.51
N ASP A 376 -11.85 -31.04 -9.25
CA ASP A 376 -12.66 -31.82 -8.31
C ASP A 376 -13.75 -30.94 -7.68
N VAL A 377 -13.37 -29.69 -7.35
CA VAL A 377 -14.23 -28.68 -6.73
C VAL A 377 -14.01 -27.32 -7.37
N ILE A 378 -14.88 -26.38 -7.02
CA ILE A 378 -14.73 -24.96 -7.35
C ILE A 378 -14.78 -24.10 -6.11
N VAL A 379 -14.15 -22.93 -6.17
CA VAL A 379 -14.34 -21.84 -5.20
C VAL A 379 -14.96 -20.66 -5.93
N ASP A 380 -16.19 -20.28 -5.58
CA ASP A 380 -16.87 -19.15 -6.19
C ASP A 380 -17.88 -18.49 -5.23
N ILE A 381 -18.40 -17.34 -5.65
CA ILE A 381 -19.43 -16.60 -4.92
C ILE A 381 -20.79 -17.26 -5.14
N VAL A 382 -21.47 -17.53 -4.03
CA VAL A 382 -22.81 -18.12 -4.01
C VAL A 382 -23.78 -17.20 -3.29
N GLU A 383 -24.85 -16.82 -3.98
CA GLU A 383 -25.98 -16.10 -3.39
C GLU A 383 -27.12 -17.08 -3.07
N THR A 384 -27.96 -17.41 -4.05
CA THR A 384 -29.08 -18.35 -3.90
C THR A 384 -28.70 -19.81 -4.12
N GLY A 385 -27.58 -20.08 -4.81
CA GLY A 385 -27.16 -21.43 -5.21
C GLY A 385 -27.94 -22.02 -6.38
N THR A 386 -28.76 -21.23 -7.10
CA THR A 386 -29.50 -21.71 -8.28
C THR A 386 -28.56 -22.20 -9.39
N THR A 387 -27.54 -21.41 -9.74
CA THR A 387 -26.57 -21.78 -10.80
C THR A 387 -25.85 -23.08 -10.49
N LEU A 388 -25.45 -23.31 -9.24
CA LEU A 388 -24.83 -24.58 -8.82
C LEU A 388 -25.78 -25.76 -9.04
N ARG A 389 -27.03 -25.64 -8.57
CA ARG A 389 -28.04 -26.71 -8.69
C ARG A 389 -28.39 -27.05 -10.13
N GLU A 390 -28.45 -26.05 -11.00
CA GLU A 390 -28.70 -26.23 -12.45
C GLU A 390 -27.55 -26.96 -13.16
N ASN A 391 -26.38 -27.03 -12.52
CA ASN A 391 -25.16 -27.67 -13.02
C ASN A 391 -24.76 -28.89 -12.17
N ASP A 392 -25.70 -29.46 -11.41
CA ASP A 392 -25.49 -30.63 -10.53
C ASP A 392 -24.39 -30.48 -9.47
N LEU A 393 -24.11 -29.23 -9.08
CA LEU A 393 -23.23 -28.89 -7.97
C LEU A 393 -24.05 -28.49 -6.72
N GLU A 394 -23.45 -28.68 -5.56
CA GLU A 394 -23.94 -28.15 -4.30
C GLU A 394 -22.84 -27.47 -3.51
N VAL A 395 -23.24 -26.62 -2.56
CA VAL A 395 -22.30 -26.00 -1.64
C VAL A 395 -21.81 -27.08 -0.68
N PHE A 396 -20.53 -27.40 -0.80
CA PHE A 396 -19.84 -28.34 0.08
C PHE A 396 -19.48 -27.64 1.40
N GLU A 397 -18.92 -26.44 1.32
CA GLU A 397 -18.52 -25.67 2.50
C GLU A 397 -18.60 -24.17 2.25
N THR A 398 -18.93 -23.39 3.28
CA THR A 398 -18.89 -21.92 3.21
C THR A 398 -17.58 -21.43 3.79
N ILE A 399 -16.82 -20.66 3.00
CA ILE A 399 -15.52 -20.09 3.40
C ILE A 399 -15.74 -18.83 4.22
N VAL A 400 -16.45 -17.83 3.66
CA VAL A 400 -16.63 -16.53 4.30
C VAL A 400 -17.87 -15.81 3.77
N PRO A 401 -18.65 -15.10 4.60
CA PRO A 401 -19.72 -14.23 4.14
C PRO A 401 -19.16 -13.01 3.39
N ILE A 402 -19.85 -12.58 2.34
CA ILE A 402 -19.46 -11.47 1.47
C ILE A 402 -20.55 -10.41 1.45
N SER A 403 -20.14 -9.14 1.53
CA SER A 403 -20.99 -7.96 1.44
C SER A 403 -20.21 -6.81 0.80
N ALA A 404 -20.91 -5.77 0.35
CA ALA A 404 -20.30 -4.54 -0.12
C ALA A 404 -19.66 -3.74 1.04
N ARG A 405 -18.47 -3.21 0.79
CA ARG A 405 -17.67 -2.41 1.72
C ARG A 405 -17.43 -1.02 1.16
N LEU A 406 -17.59 -0.01 2.01
CA LEU A 406 -17.07 1.33 1.76
C LEU A 406 -15.59 1.34 2.08
N ILE A 407 -14.77 1.77 1.13
CA ILE A 407 -13.30 1.81 1.25
C ILE A 407 -12.76 3.21 0.98
N SER A 408 -11.54 3.48 1.44
CA SER A 408 -10.84 4.75 1.18
C SER A 408 -9.35 4.57 0.93
N ASN A 409 -8.80 5.42 0.08
CA ASN A 409 -7.36 5.59 -0.03
C ASN A 409 -6.79 6.05 1.31
N ARG A 410 -5.62 5.51 1.69
CA ARG A 410 -5.02 5.81 2.99
C ARG A 410 -4.64 7.28 3.14
N THR A 411 -4.09 7.90 2.10
CA THR A 411 -3.74 9.33 2.09
C THR A 411 -4.98 10.20 2.02
N SER A 412 -5.92 9.92 1.11
CA SER A 412 -7.17 10.70 1.03
C SER A 412 -7.94 10.69 2.34
N TYR A 413 -7.98 9.57 3.06
CA TYR A 413 -8.60 9.51 4.38
C TYR A 413 -7.94 10.43 5.42
N LYS A 414 -6.62 10.65 5.33
CA LYS A 414 -5.88 11.53 6.23
C LYS A 414 -6.21 13.01 5.99
N PHE A 415 -6.29 13.42 4.72
CA PHE A 415 -6.51 14.82 4.34
C PHE A 415 -7.99 15.20 4.18
N LYS A 416 -8.85 14.28 3.74
CA LYS A 416 -10.31 14.49 3.54
C LYS A 416 -11.16 13.83 4.63
N ARG A 417 -10.58 13.60 5.81
CA ARG A 417 -11.22 12.84 6.92
C ARG A 417 -12.62 13.34 7.25
N GLU A 418 -12.79 14.64 7.42
CA GLU A 418 -14.06 15.23 7.84
C GLU A 418 -15.18 14.95 6.83
N GLN A 419 -14.90 15.15 5.53
CA GLN A 419 -15.86 14.88 4.45
C GLN A 419 -16.23 13.39 4.40
N ILE A 420 -15.22 12.51 4.48
CA ILE A 420 -15.41 11.05 4.42
C ILE A 420 -16.19 10.55 5.64
N GLU A 421 -15.88 11.03 6.85
CA GLU A 421 -16.57 10.64 8.07
C GLU A 421 -18.02 11.13 8.10
N THR A 422 -18.29 12.33 7.56
CA THR A 422 -19.64 12.87 7.42
C THR A 422 -20.48 12.00 6.49
N LEU A 423 -19.93 11.66 5.32
CA LEU A 423 -20.56 10.76 4.36
C LEU A 423 -20.81 9.37 4.96
N LYS A 424 -19.79 8.79 5.61
CA LYS A 424 -19.88 7.48 6.26
C LYS A 424 -20.97 7.46 7.34
N LYS A 425 -21.12 8.52 8.14
CA LYS A 425 -22.17 8.62 9.16
C LYS A 425 -23.56 8.58 8.53
N GLY A 426 -23.78 9.31 7.44
CA GLY A 426 -25.07 9.28 6.72
C GLY A 426 -25.40 7.91 6.10
N MET A 427 -24.41 7.03 5.92
CA MET A 427 -24.60 5.69 5.36
C MET A 427 -24.90 4.61 6.41
N LYS A 428 -24.62 4.86 7.69
CA LYS A 428 -24.96 3.88 8.72
C LYS A 428 -26.48 3.75 8.78
N ASN A 429 -26.98 2.52 8.76
CA ASN A 429 -28.36 2.26 9.14
C ASN A 429 -28.46 2.49 10.65
N ASP A 430 -29.50 3.19 11.10
CA ASP A 430 -29.90 3.21 12.51
C ASP A 430 -30.24 1.78 13.01
#